data_AF-A0A949RA01-F1
#
_entry.id   AF-A0A949RA01-F1
#
_cell.length_a   1.000
_cell.length_b   1.000
_cell.length_c   1.000
_cell.angle_alpha   90.00
_cell.angle_beta   90.00
_cell.angle_gamma   90.00
#
_symmetry.space_group_name_H-M   'P 1'
#
loop_
_entity.id
_entity.type
_entity.pdbx_description
1 polymer ?
#
loop_
_entity_poly.entity_id
_entity_poly.type
_entity_poly.pdbx_seq_one_letter_code
_entity_poly.pdbx_strand_id
1 'polypeptide(L)'
;MGATGTPWVVVDGPDERLRERIKELGCLYAVARIAQGHEADLDATLRAVVAAIPQGWRRPEALWAALVVDDRCFGEAGPDGPRMQQPVHVDGEPRGTLTVGYPQALAPAPGAAFLPEEEQLLERLAAEVSVILERQ
;
A
#
# COMPACT_ATOMS: atom_id res chain seq x y z
N MET A 1 -13.45 14.48 -34.68
CA MET A 1 -14.16 14.42 -33.38
C MET A 1 -13.44 13.36 -32.56
N GLY A 2 -12.32 13.63 -31.90
CA GLY A 2 -12.12 14.63 -30.85
C GLY A 2 -12.04 13.92 -29.50
N ALA A 3 -11.18 12.91 -29.38
CA ALA A 3 -10.89 12.22 -28.12
C ALA A 3 -9.43 12.51 -27.75
N THR A 4 -9.18 13.70 -27.23
CA THR A 4 -7.94 14.02 -26.52
C THR A 4 -8.08 13.48 -25.11
N GLY A 5 -7.80 12.17 -24.95
CA GLY A 5 -7.49 11.61 -23.64
C GLY A 5 -6.19 12.25 -23.19
N THR A 6 -6.27 13.16 -22.24
CA THR A 6 -5.12 13.84 -21.65
C THR A 6 -4.14 12.78 -21.12
N PRO A 7 -2.82 12.86 -21.42
CA PRO A 7 -1.84 11.95 -20.84
C PRO A 7 -1.89 12.07 -19.31
N TRP A 8 -1.78 10.94 -18.60
CA TRP A 8 -1.92 10.80 -17.14
C TRP A 8 -0.85 11.51 -16.29
N VAL A 9 -0.16 12.52 -16.83
CA VAL A 9 0.75 13.37 -16.09
C VAL A 9 0.00 14.65 -15.71
N VAL A 10 -0.70 14.60 -14.57
CA VAL A 10 -1.23 15.81 -13.95
C VAL A 10 -0.11 16.45 -13.13
N VAL A 11 0.46 17.49 -13.72
CA VAL A 11 0.93 18.76 -13.12
C VAL A 11 1.23 18.74 -11.62
N ASP A 12 2.51 18.75 -11.29
CA ASP A 12 3.09 18.71 -9.95
C ASP A 12 3.04 20.09 -9.26
N GLY A 13 1.87 20.47 -8.78
CA GLY A 13 1.64 21.70 -8.03
C GLY A 13 1.93 21.54 -6.53
N PRO A 14 2.36 22.59 -5.81
CA PRO A 14 2.66 22.51 -4.37
C PRO A 14 1.49 21.99 -3.52
N ASP A 15 0.25 22.28 -3.90
CA ASP A 15 -0.97 21.82 -3.22
C ASP A 15 -1.21 20.31 -3.38
N GLU A 16 -0.82 19.74 -4.52
CA GLU A 16 -0.99 18.31 -4.78
C GLU A 16 0.00 17.48 -3.96
N ARG A 17 1.28 17.88 -3.93
CA ARG A 17 2.27 17.22 -3.07
C ARG A 17 1.89 17.25 -1.60
N LEU A 18 1.29 18.35 -1.15
CA LEU A 18 0.79 18.45 0.22
C LEU A 18 -0.38 17.48 0.47
N ARG A 19 -1.33 17.38 -0.47
CA ARG A 19 -2.43 16.41 -0.39
C ARG A 19 -1.91 14.97 -0.33
N GLU A 20 -0.96 14.62 -1.19
CA GLU A 20 -0.36 13.27 -1.19
C GLU A 20 0.42 13.00 0.10
N ARG A 21 1.11 14.00 0.65
CA ARG A 21 1.76 13.87 1.96
C ARG A 21 0.76 13.66 3.10
N ILE A 22 -0.39 14.31 3.05
CA ILE A 22 -1.46 14.11 4.04
C ILE A 22 -2.00 12.69 3.96
N LYS A 23 -2.19 12.14 2.74
CA LYS A 23 -2.60 10.73 2.56
C LYS A 23 -1.57 9.76 3.11
N GLU A 24 -0.29 9.97 2.80
CA GLU A 24 0.84 9.16 3.29
C GLU A 24 0.84 9.12 4.84
N LEU A 25 0.81 10.29 5.47
CA LEU A 25 0.80 10.42 6.93
C LEU A 25 -0.46 9.83 7.56
N GLY A 26 -1.62 10.02 6.93
CA GLY A 26 -2.89 9.45 7.37
C GLY A 26 -2.86 7.93 7.35
N CYS A 27 -2.31 7.33 6.30
CA CYS A 27 -2.14 5.89 6.16
C CYS A 27 -1.21 5.33 7.24
N LEU A 28 -0.02 5.91 7.41
CA LEU A 28 0.94 5.50 8.45
C LEU A 28 0.33 5.60 9.85
N TYR A 29 -0.37 6.70 10.14
CA TYR A 29 -1.05 6.88 11.43
C TYR A 29 -2.16 5.85 11.66
N ALA A 30 -2.95 5.54 10.63
CA ALA A 30 -4.00 4.53 10.74
C ALA A 30 -3.42 3.15 11.09
N VAL A 31 -2.35 2.74 10.40
CA VAL A 31 -1.64 1.47 10.65
C VAL A 31 -1.02 1.45 12.04
N ALA A 32 -0.32 2.52 12.44
CA ALA A 32 0.27 2.63 13.78
C ALA A 32 -0.79 2.53 14.88
N ARG A 33 -1.99 3.12 14.68
CA ARG A 33 -3.10 3.03 15.63
C ARG A 33 -3.67 1.62 15.72
N ILE A 34 -3.81 0.92 14.59
CA ILE A 34 -4.22 -0.49 14.56
C ILE A 34 -3.19 -1.34 15.33
N ALA A 35 -1.89 -1.13 15.07
CA ALA A 35 -0.79 -1.82 15.74
C ALA A 35 -0.71 -1.59 17.25
N GLN A 36 -1.22 -0.46 17.74
CA GLN A 36 -1.31 -0.13 19.17
C GLN A 36 -2.62 -0.63 19.82
N GLY A 37 -3.60 -1.01 19.01
CA GLY A 37 -4.85 -1.58 19.50
C GLY A 37 -4.58 -2.87 20.27
N HIS A 38 -5.29 -3.07 21.39
CA HIS A 38 -5.25 -4.33 22.14
C HIS A 38 -6.16 -5.39 21.49
N GLU A 39 -6.12 -5.51 20.16
CA GLU A 39 -6.76 -6.67 19.53
C GLU A 39 -6.03 -7.92 20.02
N ALA A 40 -6.77 -8.85 20.63
CA ALA A 40 -6.21 -10.09 21.15
C ALA A 40 -5.79 -11.06 20.02
N ASP A 41 -6.09 -10.72 18.76
CA ASP A 41 -5.89 -11.55 17.59
C ASP A 41 -5.00 -10.83 16.56
N LEU A 42 -3.81 -11.40 16.33
CA LEU A 42 -2.87 -10.94 15.31
C LEU A 42 -3.51 -10.93 13.91
N ASP A 43 -4.38 -11.88 13.61
CA ASP A 43 -4.98 -11.98 12.28
C ASP A 43 -5.92 -10.82 11.99
N ALA A 44 -6.76 -10.50 12.97
CA ALA A 44 -7.66 -9.36 12.90
C ALA A 44 -6.87 -8.06 12.72
N THR A 45 -5.77 -7.91 13.47
CA THR A 45 -4.83 -6.78 13.35
C THR A 45 -4.27 -6.69 11.92
N LEU A 46 -3.74 -7.79 11.37
CA LEU A 46 -3.15 -7.80 10.03
C LEU A 46 -4.19 -7.53 8.93
N ARG A 47 -5.42 -8.05 9.06
CA ARG A 47 -6.52 -7.71 8.13
C ARG A 47 -6.86 -6.23 8.19
N ALA A 48 -6.93 -5.65 9.38
CA ALA A 48 -7.22 -4.23 9.57
C ALA A 48 -6.11 -3.35 8.97
N VAL A 49 -4.85 -3.74 9.13
CA VAL A 49 -3.71 -3.08 8.48
C VAL A 49 -3.86 -3.11 6.97
N VAL A 50 -4.04 -4.28 6.36
CA VAL A 50 -4.15 -4.40 4.90
C VAL A 50 -5.32 -3.58 4.35
N ALA A 51 -6.47 -3.58 5.03
CA ALA A 51 -7.63 -2.79 4.63
C ALA A 51 -7.39 -1.27 4.68
N ALA A 52 -6.45 -0.80 5.52
CA ALA A 52 -6.13 0.62 5.65
C ALA A 52 -5.16 1.13 4.58
N ILE A 53 -4.35 0.25 3.97
CA ILE A 53 -3.25 0.63 3.05
C ILE A 53 -3.71 1.46 1.85
N PRO A 54 -4.81 1.14 1.13
CA PRO A 54 -5.17 1.86 -0.09
C PRO A 54 -5.31 3.37 0.08
N GLN A 55 -5.71 3.86 1.27
CA GLN A 55 -5.92 5.29 1.53
C GLN A 55 -4.67 6.16 1.34
N GLY A 56 -3.48 5.55 1.39
CA GLY A 56 -2.20 6.24 1.23
C GLY A 56 -1.80 6.51 -0.22
N TRP A 57 -2.52 5.97 -1.21
CA TRP A 57 -2.18 6.07 -2.62
C TRP A 57 -2.96 7.18 -3.33
N ARG A 58 -2.50 7.55 -4.54
CA ARG A 58 -3.19 8.54 -5.37
C ARG A 58 -4.60 8.11 -5.77
N ARG A 59 -4.80 6.82 -6.04
CA ARG A 59 -6.07 6.22 -6.51
C ARG A 59 -6.52 5.09 -5.58
N PRO A 60 -6.90 5.41 -4.33
CA PRO A 60 -7.24 4.41 -3.32
C PRO A 60 -8.37 3.47 -3.77
N GLU A 61 -9.32 3.97 -4.57
CA GLU A 61 -10.50 3.23 -5.02
C GLU A 61 -10.22 2.05 -5.96
N ALA A 62 -9.04 2.05 -6.59
CA ALA A 62 -8.66 1.01 -7.55
C ALA A 62 -7.45 0.19 -7.09
N LEU A 63 -6.82 0.57 -5.98
CA LEU A 63 -5.67 -0.14 -5.42
C LEU A 63 -6.18 -1.34 -4.62
N TRP A 64 -5.67 -2.52 -4.92
CA TRP A 64 -5.79 -3.67 -4.03
C TRP A 64 -4.51 -3.82 -3.20
N ALA A 65 -4.66 -4.36 -1.99
CA ALA A 65 -3.56 -4.65 -1.09
C ALA A 65 -3.71 -6.07 -0.54
N ALA A 66 -2.58 -6.78 -0.43
CA ALA A 66 -2.51 -8.11 0.15
C ALA A 66 -1.21 -8.30 0.92
N LEU A 67 -1.28 -8.99 2.04
CA LEU A 67 -0.14 -9.41 2.83
C LEU A 67 -0.12 -10.94 2.91
N VAL A 68 1.02 -11.54 2.60
CA VAL A 68 1.24 -12.98 2.81
C VAL A 68 2.29 -13.17 3.89
N VAL A 69 1.97 -13.92 4.94
CA VAL A 69 2.88 -14.28 6.05
C VAL A 69 2.59 -15.72 6.44
N ASP A 70 3.63 -16.56 6.56
CA ASP A 70 3.51 -17.97 6.99
C ASP A 70 2.41 -18.76 6.25
N ASP A 71 2.35 -18.67 4.92
CA ASP A 71 1.32 -19.28 4.04
C ASP A 71 -0.11 -18.75 4.22
N ARG A 72 -0.29 -17.66 4.97
CA ARG A 72 -1.59 -17.05 5.23
C ARG A 72 -1.71 -15.74 4.50
N CYS A 73 -2.85 -15.54 3.85
CA CYS A 73 -3.15 -14.32 3.10
C CYS A 73 -4.12 -13.43 3.89
N PHE A 74 -3.77 -12.16 3.98
CA PHE A 74 -4.58 -11.09 4.55
C PHE A 74 -4.89 -10.08 3.45
N GLY A 75 -6.17 -9.79 3.25
CA GLY A 75 -6.65 -9.07 2.07
C GLY A 75 -6.85 -9.99 0.86
N GLU A 76 -7.07 -9.38 -0.30
CA GLU A 76 -7.34 -10.08 -1.55
C GLU A 76 -6.44 -9.52 -2.64
N ALA A 77 -5.68 -10.40 -3.29
CA ALA A 77 -4.97 -10.05 -4.50
C ALA A 77 -5.99 -9.72 -5.58
N GLY A 78 -5.87 -8.54 -6.18
CA GLY A 78 -6.74 -8.13 -7.26
C GLY A 78 -6.29 -8.65 -8.63
N PRO A 79 -6.94 -8.17 -9.71
CA PRO A 79 -6.62 -8.56 -11.07
C PRO A 79 -5.16 -8.24 -11.45
N ASP A 80 -4.65 -8.97 -12.45
CA ASP A 80 -3.33 -8.73 -13.03
C ASP A 80 -3.15 -7.27 -13.47
N GLY A 81 -1.94 -6.77 -13.31
CA GLY A 81 -1.54 -5.41 -13.64
C GLY A 81 -0.23 -5.01 -12.95
N PRO A 82 0.13 -3.72 -12.97
CA PRO A 82 1.31 -3.22 -12.29
C PRO A 82 1.16 -3.38 -10.77
N ARG A 83 2.21 -3.90 -10.12
CA ARG A 83 2.26 -4.13 -8.68
C ARG A 83 3.62 -3.75 -8.10
N MET A 84 3.63 -3.41 -6.82
CA MET A 84 4.82 -3.26 -5.99
C MET A 84 4.77 -4.25 -4.85
N GLN A 85 5.94 -4.72 -4.43
CA GLN A 85 6.07 -5.69 -3.35
C GLN A 85 7.21 -5.28 -2.44
N GLN A 86 7.01 -5.42 -1.14
CA GLN A 86 8.04 -5.22 -0.14
C GLN A 86 8.09 -6.44 0.80
N PRO A 87 9.27 -7.01 1.04
CA PRO A 87 9.43 -8.08 2.01
C PRO A 87 9.14 -7.56 3.42
N VAL A 88 8.48 -8.40 4.21
CA VAL A 88 8.29 -8.19 5.65
C VAL A 88 9.29 -9.06 6.36
N HIS A 89 10.15 -8.47 7.19
CA HIS A 89 11.21 -9.17 7.90
C HIS A 89 10.83 -9.41 9.36
N VAL A 90 11.24 -10.52 9.95
CA VAL A 90 11.17 -10.79 11.38
C VAL A 90 12.51 -11.41 11.77
N ASP A 91 13.14 -10.89 12.83
CA ASP A 91 14.50 -11.29 13.24
C ASP A 91 15.55 -11.18 12.12
N GLY A 92 15.35 -10.23 11.19
CA GLY A 92 16.25 -10.00 10.04
C GLY A 92 16.01 -10.91 8.83
N GLU A 93 15.11 -11.90 8.93
CA GLU A 93 14.79 -12.83 7.85
C GLU A 93 13.44 -12.49 7.21
N PRO A 94 13.29 -12.63 5.88
CA PRO A 94 12.01 -12.39 5.20
C PRO A 94 11.00 -13.46 5.61
N ARG A 95 9.92 -13.03 6.27
CA ARG A 95 8.82 -13.89 6.75
C ARG A 95 7.52 -13.73 5.95
N GLY A 96 7.43 -12.65 5.20
CA GLY A 96 6.25 -12.37 4.39
C GLY A 96 6.49 -11.37 3.28
N THR A 97 5.42 -11.02 2.58
CA THR A 97 5.46 -10.04 1.49
C THR A 97 4.19 -9.20 1.51
N LEU A 98 4.37 -7.89 1.61
CA LEU A 98 3.30 -6.92 1.44
C LEU A 98 3.25 -6.49 -0.03
N THR A 99 2.07 -6.57 -0.64
CA THR A 99 1.86 -6.29 -2.06
C THR A 99 0.72 -5.29 -2.23
N VAL A 100 0.91 -4.35 -3.15
CA VAL A 100 -0.16 -3.50 -3.66
C VAL A 100 -0.17 -3.51 -5.18
N GLY A 101 -1.33 -3.35 -5.79
CA GLY A 101 -1.46 -3.37 -7.23
C GLY A 101 -2.66 -2.63 -7.76
N TYR A 102 -2.59 -2.30 -9.05
CA TYR A 102 -3.72 -1.79 -9.82
C TYR A 102 -4.09 -2.79 -10.92
N PRO A 103 -5.36 -2.84 -11.35
CA PRO A 103 -5.75 -3.59 -12.53
C PRO A 103 -5.03 -3.09 -13.80
N GLN A 104 -4.73 -4.01 -14.73
CA GLN A 104 -4.07 -3.70 -16.00
C GLN A 104 -4.77 -2.60 -16.81
N ALA A 105 -6.10 -2.49 -16.69
CA ALA A 105 -6.89 -1.45 -17.35
C ALA A 105 -6.52 -0.01 -16.91
N LEU A 106 -5.86 0.15 -15.76
CA LEU A 106 -5.39 1.43 -15.22
C LEU A 106 -3.89 1.63 -15.38
N ALA A 107 -3.18 0.68 -16.01
CA ALA A 107 -1.75 0.83 -16.27
C ALA A 107 -1.51 2.02 -17.21
N PRO A 108 -0.67 3.00 -16.82
CA PRO A 108 -0.39 4.15 -17.67
C PRO A 108 0.46 3.76 -18.88
N ALA A 109 0.22 4.42 -20.02
CA ALA A 109 1.08 4.39 -21.20
C ALA A 109 1.37 5.82 -21.69
N PRO A 110 2.63 6.25 -21.89
CA PRO A 110 3.88 5.76 -21.29
C PRO A 110 4.12 6.41 -19.90
N GLY A 111 4.39 5.62 -18.86
CA GLY A 111 4.71 6.14 -17.52
C GLY A 111 4.80 5.06 -16.44
N ALA A 112 5.32 5.40 -15.26
CA ALA A 112 5.32 4.53 -14.09
C ALA A 112 3.92 4.47 -13.46
N ALA A 113 3.45 3.26 -13.12
CA ALA A 113 2.16 3.06 -12.44
C ALA A 113 2.14 3.60 -11.00
N PHE A 114 3.32 3.69 -10.39
CA PHE A 114 3.53 4.17 -9.03
C PHE A 114 4.55 5.29 -8.99
N LEU A 115 4.45 6.17 -8.00
CA LEU A 115 5.43 7.19 -7.70
C LEU A 115 6.56 6.64 -6.81
N PRO A 116 7.77 7.23 -6.86
CA PRO A 116 8.84 6.91 -5.91
C PRO A 116 8.41 7.06 -4.44
N GLU A 117 7.52 8.00 -4.13
CA GLU A 117 6.98 8.20 -2.80
C GLU A 117 6.01 7.08 -2.39
N GLU A 118 5.24 6.52 -3.33
CA GLU A 118 4.34 5.38 -3.08
C GLU A 118 5.15 4.10 -2.79
N GLU A 119 6.32 3.94 -3.42
CA GLU A 119 7.25 2.84 -3.12
C GLU A 119 7.84 2.97 -1.71
N GLN A 120 8.30 4.18 -1.33
CA GLN A 120 8.79 4.45 0.02
C GLN A 120 7.71 4.28 1.10
N LEU A 121 6.46 4.61 0.79
CA LEU A 121 5.34 4.36 1.70
C LEU A 121 5.15 2.85 1.93
N LEU A 122 5.18 2.05 0.86
CA LEU A 122 5.06 0.60 0.99
C LEU A 122 6.19 -0.02 1.82
N GLU A 123 7.42 0.46 1.65
CA GLU A 123 8.58 0.03 2.44
C GLU A 123 8.37 0.30 3.94
N ARG A 124 7.92 1.51 4.30
CA ARG A 124 7.63 1.86 5.70
C ARG A 124 6.47 1.06 6.27
N LEU A 125 5.43 0.81 5.48
CA LEU A 125 4.30 -0.03 5.89
C LEU A 125 4.73 -1.48 6.13
N ALA A 126 5.62 -2.03 5.30
CA ALA A 126 6.19 -3.36 5.52
C ALA A 126 7.00 -3.41 6.84
N ALA A 127 7.76 -2.36 7.15
CA ALA A 127 8.49 -2.26 8.41
C ALA A 127 7.55 -2.15 9.64
N GLU A 128 6.42 -1.43 9.53
CA GLU A 128 5.40 -1.42 10.60
C GLU A 128 4.77 -2.81 10.80
N VAL A 129 4.51 -3.55 9.71
CA VAL A 129 4.02 -4.94 9.81
C VAL A 129 5.06 -5.84 10.48
N SER A 130 6.35 -5.68 10.19
CA SER A 130 7.44 -6.37 10.89
C SER A 130 7.38 -6.16 12.40
N VAL A 131 7.22 -4.90 12.84
CA VAL A 131 7.11 -4.56 14.27
C VAL A 131 5.88 -5.18 14.93
N ILE A 132 4.76 -5.31 14.21
CA ILE A 132 3.55 -6.00 14.71
C ILE A 132 3.84 -7.49 14.93
N LEU A 133 4.51 -8.14 13.96
CA LEU A 133 4.81 -9.57 14.00
C LEU A 133 5.83 -9.92 15.09
N GLU A 134 6.79 -9.03 15.38
CA GLU A 134 7.81 -9.23 16.43
C GLU A 134 7.25 -9.17 17.86
N ARG A 135 6.05 -8.61 18.06
CA ARG A 135 5.44 -8.43 19.39
C ARG A 135 4.61 -9.63 19.86
N GLN A 136 4.43 -10.64 19.01
CA GLN A 136 3.64 -11.84 19.29
C GLN A 136 4.56 -13.05 19.46
#